data_AF-A0A9D1SBC4-F1
#
_entry.id   AF-A0A9D1SBC4-F1
#
_cell.length_a   1.000
_cell.length_b   1.000
_cell.length_c   1.000
_cell.angle_alpha   90.00
_cell.angle_beta   90.00
_cell.angle_gamma   90.00
#
_symmetry.space_group_name_H-M   'P 1'
#
loop_
_entity.id
_entity.type
_entity.pdbx_description
1 polymer ?
#
loop_
_entity_poly.entity_id
_entity_poly.type
_entity_poly.pdbx_seq_one_letter_code
_entity_poly.pdbx_strand_id
1 'polypeptide(L)'
;MIKDIARQLMQDEDVWCGEAVNPRYLDDCKKYLAAEERCALPPDYVALLRYVNGAFSDRALLFGVMPESWPGLEDVVTQNERYNSDVFGEMILLGTNDFDWLVYDAAQEEYQIRERQGMTVIENFADLEQALHYWFF
;
A
#
# COMPACT_ATOMS: atom_id res chain seq x y z
N MET A 1 -5.02 11.16 -12.04
CA MET A 1 -5.00 9.76 -12.55
C MET A 1 -3.77 9.07 -11.98
N ILE A 2 -3.79 7.76 -11.68
CA ILE A 2 -2.67 7.02 -11.04
C ILE A 2 -1.26 7.33 -11.59
N LYS A 3 -1.12 7.56 -12.90
CA LYS A 3 0.17 7.95 -13.51
C LYS A 3 0.70 9.31 -13.03
N ASP A 4 -0.18 10.24 -12.70
CA ASP A 4 0.18 11.59 -12.24
C ASP A 4 0.64 11.57 -10.78
N ILE A 5 -0.06 10.86 -9.88
CA ILE A 5 0.42 10.68 -8.50
C ILE A 5 1.73 9.88 -8.46
N ALA A 6 1.88 8.84 -9.30
CA ALA A 6 3.16 8.14 -9.46
C ALA A 6 4.28 9.09 -9.88
N ARG A 7 4.01 9.99 -10.84
CA ARG A 7 4.99 10.98 -11.29
C ARG A 7 5.35 11.95 -10.16
N GLN A 8 4.37 12.40 -9.37
CA GLN A 8 4.62 13.29 -8.23
C GLN A 8 5.50 12.62 -7.19
N LEU A 9 5.20 11.39 -6.79
CA LEU A 9 6.03 10.61 -5.86
C LEU A 9 7.48 10.45 -6.38
N MET A 10 7.65 10.17 -7.68
CA MET A 10 8.98 10.01 -8.28
C MET A 10 9.75 11.33 -8.47
N GLN A 11 9.07 12.49 -8.40
CA GLN A 11 9.66 13.81 -8.59
C GLN A 11 9.91 14.55 -7.27
N ASP A 12 9.33 14.06 -6.17
CA ASP A 12 9.57 14.60 -4.84
C ASP A 12 10.97 14.18 -4.36
N GLU A 13 11.77 15.14 -3.89
CA GLU A 13 13.14 14.90 -3.46
C GLU A 13 13.23 14.18 -2.10
N ASP A 14 12.15 14.21 -1.32
CA ASP A 14 12.04 13.59 0.00
C ASP A 14 11.33 12.22 -0.04
N VAL A 15 10.99 11.72 -1.25
CA VAL A 15 10.35 10.42 -1.45
C VAL A 15 11.22 9.51 -2.31
N TRP A 16 11.57 8.36 -1.75
CA TRP A 16 12.29 7.30 -2.46
C TRP A 16 11.32 6.23 -2.95
N CYS A 17 11.24 6.07 -4.27
CA CYS A 17 10.36 5.11 -4.92
C CYS A 17 11.12 3.84 -5.33
N GLY A 18 10.48 2.68 -5.16
CA GLY A 18 10.89 1.44 -5.80
C GLY A 18 10.64 1.49 -7.31
N GLU A 19 11.39 0.68 -8.06
CA GLU A 19 11.16 0.54 -9.51
C GLU A 19 9.81 -0.11 -9.81
N ALA A 20 9.41 -0.17 -11.08
CA ALA A 20 8.19 -0.86 -11.47
C ALA A 20 8.20 -2.34 -11.02
N VAL A 21 7.06 -2.82 -10.51
CA VAL A 21 6.92 -4.21 -10.03
C VAL A 21 7.19 -5.21 -11.14
N ASN A 22 7.91 -6.29 -10.83
CA ASN A 22 8.03 -7.42 -11.71
C ASN A 22 6.64 -8.08 -11.90
N PRO A 23 6.12 -8.22 -13.13
CA PRO A 23 4.79 -8.79 -13.36
C PRO A 23 4.62 -10.19 -12.78
N ARG A 24 5.67 -11.00 -12.77
CA ARG A 24 5.64 -12.34 -12.16
C ARG A 24 5.42 -12.27 -10.65
N TYR A 25 6.09 -11.32 -9.98
CA TYR A 25 5.96 -11.11 -8.54
C TYR A 25 4.57 -10.64 -8.15
N LEU A 26 4.00 -9.76 -8.96
CA LEU A 26 2.62 -9.32 -8.82
C LEU A 26 1.62 -10.47 -8.96
N ASP A 27 1.82 -11.36 -9.94
CA ASP A 27 0.96 -12.52 -10.15
C ASP A 27 1.09 -13.55 -9.01
N ASP A 28 2.31 -13.80 -8.54
CA ASP A 28 2.57 -14.73 -7.44
C ASP A 28 1.99 -14.18 -6.12
N CYS A 29 2.10 -12.88 -5.86
CA CYS A 29 1.46 -12.20 -4.72
C CYS A 29 -0.07 -12.34 -4.76
N LYS A 30 -0.72 -12.09 -5.90
CA LYS A 30 -2.19 -12.22 -6.02
C LYS A 30 -2.66 -13.65 -5.78
N LYS A 31 -1.94 -14.65 -6.29
CA LYS A 31 -2.24 -16.06 -6.04
C LYS A 31 -2.09 -16.41 -4.56
N TYR A 32 -1.04 -15.89 -3.92
CA TYR A 32 -0.80 -16.10 -2.50
C TYR A 32 -1.94 -15.55 -1.64
N LEU A 33 -2.27 -14.25 -1.82
CA LEU A 33 -3.37 -13.61 -1.09
C LEU A 33 -4.69 -14.38 -1.26
N ALA A 34 -4.99 -14.84 -2.49
CA ALA A 34 -6.19 -15.63 -2.75
C ALA A 34 -6.16 -17.02 -2.09
N ALA A 35 -5.00 -17.69 -2.05
CA ALA A 35 -4.85 -19.01 -1.43
C ALA A 35 -4.99 -18.96 0.10
N GLU A 36 -4.55 -17.86 0.71
CA GLU A 36 -4.64 -17.59 2.15
C GLU A 36 -5.97 -16.90 2.54
N GLU A 37 -6.94 -16.82 1.62
CA GLU A 37 -8.25 -16.17 1.83
C GLU A 37 -8.15 -14.73 2.35
N ARG A 38 -7.11 -14.01 1.94
CA ARG A 38 -6.85 -12.60 2.30
C ARG A 38 -7.48 -11.64 1.30
N CYS A 39 -7.72 -10.41 1.75
CA CYS A 39 -8.19 -9.32 0.90
C CYS A 39 -7.27 -9.13 -0.33
N ALA A 40 -7.89 -8.96 -1.50
CA ALA A 40 -7.18 -8.75 -2.75
C ALA A 40 -6.58 -7.34 -2.82
N LEU A 41 -5.48 -7.21 -3.58
CA LEU A 41 -4.91 -5.89 -3.85
C LEU A 41 -5.90 -5.01 -4.65
N PRO A 42 -6.10 -3.73 -4.28
CA PRO A 42 -6.97 -2.81 -5.02
C PRO A 42 -6.51 -2.59 -6.47
N PRO A 43 -7.41 -2.43 -7.45
CA PRO A 43 -7.04 -2.31 -8.86
C PRO A 43 -6.13 -1.11 -9.19
N ASP A 44 -6.37 0.02 -8.55
CA ASP A 44 -5.61 1.27 -8.69
C ASP A 44 -4.26 1.21 -7.96
N TYR A 45 -4.18 0.51 -6.82
CA TYR A 45 -2.89 0.16 -6.21
C TYR A 45 -2.06 -0.76 -7.13
N VAL A 46 -2.69 -1.78 -7.72
CA VAL A 46 -2.06 -2.63 -8.75
C VAL A 46 -1.60 -1.83 -9.96
N ALA A 47 -2.33 -0.79 -10.35
CA ALA A 47 -1.92 0.11 -11.43
C ALA A 47 -0.72 0.98 -11.03
N LEU A 48 -0.68 1.46 -9.78
CA LEU A 48 0.44 2.24 -9.23
C LEU A 48 1.73 1.43 -9.20
N LEU A 49 1.68 0.17 -8.78
CA LEU A 49 2.85 -0.72 -8.68
C LEU A 49 3.60 -0.89 -10.02
N ARG A 50 2.94 -0.65 -11.16
CA ARG A 50 3.58 -0.66 -12.49
C ARG A 50 4.52 0.52 -12.72
N TYR A 51 4.48 1.52 -11.85
CA TYR A 51 5.32 2.71 -11.88
C TYR A 51 6.19 2.80 -10.61
N VAL A 52 5.60 2.50 -9.45
CA VAL A 52 6.23 2.66 -8.12
C VAL A 52 5.93 1.43 -7.27
N ASN A 53 6.89 0.50 -7.14
CA ASN A 53 6.75 -0.71 -6.31
C ASN A 53 7.12 -0.45 -4.84
N GLY A 54 6.24 0.27 -4.16
CA GLY A 54 6.50 0.81 -2.83
C GLY A 54 7.26 2.13 -2.89
N ALA A 55 7.09 2.92 -1.84
CA ALA A 55 7.72 4.23 -1.69
C ALA A 55 7.92 4.52 -0.20
N PHE A 56 8.93 5.29 0.16
CA PHE A 56 9.09 5.76 1.52
C PHE A 56 9.62 7.20 1.56
N SER A 57 9.30 7.89 2.63
CA SER A 57 9.89 9.15 3.05
C SER A 57 10.30 9.04 4.52
N ASP A 58 10.81 10.13 5.09
CA ASP A 58 11.04 10.20 6.55
C ASP A 58 9.75 10.05 7.38
N ARG A 59 8.57 10.17 6.76
CA ARG A 59 7.28 10.21 7.45
C ARG A 59 6.37 9.05 7.16
N ALA A 60 6.50 8.41 6.00
CA ALA A 60 5.51 7.47 5.53
C ALA A 60 6.13 6.39 4.65
N LEU A 61 5.59 5.18 4.75
CA LEU A 61 5.94 4.03 3.94
C LEU A 61 4.70 3.55 3.20
N LEU A 62 4.87 3.24 1.93
CA LEU A 62 3.96 2.49 1.08
C LEU A 62 4.65 1.17 0.75
N PHE A 63 3.97 0.06 1.02
CA PHE A 63 4.50 -1.27 0.77
C PHE A 63 4.65 -1.52 -0.72
N GLY A 64 5.55 -2.44 -1.07
CA GLY A 64 5.71 -2.98 -2.42
C GLY A 64 5.30 -4.44 -2.47
N VAL A 65 5.42 -5.04 -3.65
CA VAL A 65 5.32 -6.48 -3.88
C VAL A 65 6.71 -7.00 -4.19
N MET A 66 7.28 -7.79 -3.28
CA MET A 66 8.64 -8.30 -3.35
C MET A 66 9.65 -7.25 -3.89
N PRO A 67 9.75 -6.08 -3.22
CA PRO A 67 10.59 -4.99 -3.71
C PRO A 67 12.07 -5.39 -3.65
N GLU A 68 12.75 -5.39 -4.79
CA GLU A 68 14.19 -5.72 -4.89
C GLU A 68 15.08 -4.46 -4.84
N SER A 69 14.50 -3.30 -5.12
CA SER A 69 15.23 -2.10 -5.53
C SER A 69 15.90 -1.35 -4.37
N TRP A 70 15.42 -1.50 -3.13
CA TRP A 70 15.87 -0.63 -2.03
C TRP A 70 15.76 -1.27 -0.63
N PRO A 71 16.80 -1.16 0.23
CA PRO A 71 16.85 -1.77 1.56
C PRO A 71 15.91 -1.14 2.63
N GLY A 72 14.93 -0.32 2.23
CA GLY A 72 13.91 0.27 3.12
C GLY A 72 12.48 0.01 2.68
N LEU A 73 12.27 -0.65 1.53
CA LEU A 73 10.94 -0.99 1.06
C LEU A 73 10.47 -2.29 1.73
N GLU A 74 9.23 -2.28 2.19
CA GLU A 74 8.64 -3.45 2.84
C GLU A 74 7.62 -4.13 1.93
N ASP A 75 7.53 -5.45 2.06
CA ASP A 75 6.63 -6.27 1.25
C ASP A 75 5.22 -6.33 1.85
N VAL A 76 4.21 -6.10 1.01
CA VAL A 76 2.79 -6.02 1.39
C VAL A 76 2.31 -7.33 2.01
N VAL A 77 2.75 -8.48 1.49
CA VAL A 77 2.35 -9.78 2.04
C VAL A 77 2.94 -9.95 3.44
N THR A 78 4.25 -9.75 3.57
CA THR A 78 4.97 -9.87 4.84
C THR A 78 4.38 -8.97 5.93
N GLN A 79 4.01 -7.73 5.59
CA GLN A 79 3.41 -6.79 6.54
C GLN A 79 1.99 -7.21 6.96
N ASN A 80 1.18 -7.68 6.01
CA ASN A 80 -0.17 -8.17 6.30
C ASN A 80 -0.15 -9.48 7.09
N GLU A 81 0.81 -10.38 6.86
CA GLU A 81 0.94 -11.57 7.71
C GLU A 81 1.27 -11.22 9.15
N ARG A 82 2.10 -10.19 9.35
CA ARG A 82 2.59 -9.79 10.66
C ARG A 82 1.56 -9.02 11.48
N TYR A 83 0.79 -8.15 10.83
CA TYR A 83 -0.07 -7.17 11.52
C TYR A 83 -1.55 -7.30 11.17
N ASN A 84 -1.88 -7.96 10.06
CA ASN A 84 -3.23 -8.13 9.57
C ASN A 84 -3.68 -9.59 9.75
N SER A 85 -3.72 -10.05 11.01
CA SER A 85 -4.29 -11.36 11.37
C SER A 85 -5.80 -11.42 11.04
N ASP A 86 -6.39 -12.62 11.04
CA ASP A 86 -7.77 -13.00 10.65
C ASP A 86 -8.95 -12.08 11.09
N VAL A 87 -8.68 -11.08 11.94
CA VAL A 87 -9.60 -10.04 12.39
C VAL A 87 -10.06 -9.09 11.28
N PHE A 88 -9.36 -9.06 10.13
CA PHE A 88 -9.53 -8.04 9.09
C PHE A 88 -9.62 -8.63 7.67
N GLY A 89 -10.32 -9.76 7.49
CA GLY A 89 -10.34 -10.50 6.20
C GLY A 89 -10.69 -9.67 4.95
N GLU A 90 -11.45 -8.58 5.11
CA GLU A 90 -11.84 -7.67 4.01
C GLU A 90 -10.92 -6.45 3.86
N MET A 91 -9.91 -6.29 4.73
CA MET A 91 -8.99 -5.16 4.68
C MET A 91 -7.58 -5.59 4.31
N ILE A 92 -6.85 -4.70 3.65
CA ILE A 92 -5.43 -4.90 3.36
C ILE A 92 -4.63 -3.65 3.74
N LEU A 93 -3.55 -3.86 4.50
CA LEU A 93 -2.61 -2.80 4.85
C LEU A 93 -1.74 -2.52 3.62
N LEU A 94 -1.68 -1.27 3.21
CA LEU A 94 -0.91 -0.83 2.04
C LEU A 94 0.31 0.00 2.42
N GLY A 95 0.33 0.57 3.62
CA GLY A 95 1.45 1.38 4.11
C GLY A 95 1.35 1.65 5.59
N THR A 96 2.42 2.22 6.16
CA THR A 96 2.48 2.60 7.56
C THR A 96 3.30 3.87 7.78
N ASN A 97 2.96 4.62 8.82
CA ASN A 97 3.85 5.60 9.42
C ASN A 97 4.04 5.28 10.91
N ASP A 98 4.61 6.20 11.67
CA ASP A 98 4.85 6.02 13.11
C ASP A 98 3.57 5.77 13.93
N PHE A 99 2.42 6.26 13.46
CA PHE A 99 1.17 6.31 14.21
C PHE A 99 0.01 5.55 13.56
N ASP A 100 0.02 5.40 12.24
CA ASP A 100 -1.14 5.03 11.44
C ASP A 100 -0.81 3.96 10.39
N TRP A 101 -1.88 3.33 9.92
CA TRP A 101 -1.92 2.46 8.76
C TRP A 101 -2.65 3.15 7.61
N LEU A 102 -2.10 3.02 6.41
CA LEU A 102 -2.87 3.18 5.18
C LEU A 102 -3.50 1.84 4.85
N VAL A 103 -4.83 1.81 4.77
CA VAL A 103 -5.63 0.60 4.62
C VAL A 103 -6.55 0.75 3.42
N TYR A 104 -6.79 -0.34 2.70
CA TYR A 104 -7.96 -0.45 1.83
C TYR A 104 -8.98 -1.39 2.46
N ASP A 105 -10.23 -0.92 2.56
CA ASP A 105 -11.38 -1.67 3.08
C ASP A 105 -12.23 -2.12 1.89
N ALA A 106 -12.15 -3.41 1.55
CA ALA A 106 -12.88 -3.96 0.41
C ALA A 106 -14.38 -4.07 0.65
N ALA A 107 -14.84 -4.03 1.90
CA ALA A 107 -16.26 -4.07 2.21
C ALA A 107 -16.95 -2.74 1.88
N GLN A 108 -16.22 -1.63 2.06
CA GLN A 108 -16.68 -0.27 1.77
C GLN A 108 -16.17 0.27 0.42
N GLU A 109 -15.23 -0.44 -0.23
CA GLU A 109 -14.55 -0.01 -1.46
C GLU A 109 -13.85 1.35 -1.29
N GLU A 110 -13.21 1.57 -0.13
CA GLU A 110 -12.57 2.85 0.20
C GLU A 110 -11.18 2.69 0.82
N TYR A 111 -10.40 3.76 0.74
CA TYR A 111 -9.10 3.89 1.40
C TYR A 111 -9.27 4.60 2.74
N GLN A 112 -8.53 4.15 3.75
CA GLN A 112 -8.68 4.65 5.11
C GLN A 112 -7.32 4.88 5.75
N ILE A 113 -7.22 5.94 6.54
CA ILE A 113 -6.15 6.07 7.53
C ILE A 113 -6.67 5.56 8.85
N ARG A 114 -5.98 4.59 9.45
CA ARG A 114 -6.36 4.00 10.72
C ARG A 114 -5.25 4.13 11.74
N GLU A 115 -5.61 4.53 12.95
CA GLU A 115 -4.68 4.57 14.08
C GLU A 115 -4.14 3.15 14.38
N ARG A 116 -2.83 3.03 14.61
CA ARG A 116 -2.12 1.75 14.59
C ARG A 116 -2.49 0.77 15.70
N GLN A 117 -2.86 1.24 16.89
CA GLN A 117 -3.11 0.36 18.03
C GLN A 117 -4.58 -0.08 18.12
N GLY A 118 -5.51 0.85 17.88
CA GLY A 118 -6.95 0.63 18.01
C GLY A 118 -7.68 0.45 16.68
N MET A 119 -7.02 0.65 15.53
CA MET A 119 -7.60 0.57 14.18
C MET A 119 -8.81 1.49 13.97
N THR A 120 -8.86 2.59 14.75
CA THR A 120 -9.89 3.62 14.61
C THR A 120 -9.67 4.37 13.31
N VAL A 121 -10.73 4.53 12.54
CA VAL A 121 -10.71 5.31 11.29
C VAL A 121 -10.50 6.79 11.63
N ILE A 122 -9.45 7.37 11.05
CA ILE A 122 -9.10 8.79 11.15
C ILE A 122 -9.69 9.56 9.97
N GLU A 123 -9.50 9.02 8.76
CA GLU A 123 -9.94 9.65 7.51
C GLU A 123 -10.25 8.58 6.45
N ASN A 124 -11.14 8.89 5.50
CA ASN A 124 -11.53 8.02 4.40
C ASN A 124 -11.41 8.72 3.04
N PHE A 125 -11.07 7.95 2.00
CA PHE A 125 -10.94 8.44 0.64
C PHE A 125 -11.56 7.47 -0.35
N ALA A 126 -12.25 8.02 -1.35
CA ALA A 126 -12.86 7.23 -2.41
C ALA A 126 -11.85 6.68 -3.43
N ASP A 127 -10.62 7.19 -3.45
CA ASP A 127 -9.58 6.77 -4.39
C ASP A 127 -8.17 6.86 -3.79
N LEU A 128 -7.27 6.04 -4.33
CA LEU A 128 -5.88 5.96 -3.87
C LEU A 128 -5.11 7.26 -4.08
N GLU A 129 -5.45 8.06 -5.08
CA GLU A 129 -4.73 9.31 -5.37
C GLU A 129 -4.92 10.31 -4.23
N GLN A 130 -6.15 10.49 -3.74
CA GLN A 130 -6.43 11.30 -2.56
C GLN A 130 -5.75 10.75 -1.30
N ALA A 131 -5.80 9.42 -1.11
CA ALA A 131 -5.18 8.78 0.04
C ALA A 131 -3.65 8.99 0.06
N LEU A 132 -2.97 8.78 -1.08
CA LEU A 132 -1.53 9.00 -1.21
C LEU A 132 -1.15 10.47 -1.11
N HIS A 133 -2.03 11.37 -1.57
CA HIS A 133 -1.84 12.79 -1.37
C HIS A 133 -1.75 13.11 0.12
N TYR A 134 -2.75 12.69 0.91
CA TYR A 134 -2.73 12.85 2.36
C TYR A 134 -1.54 12.13 3.03
N TRP A 135 -1.15 10.98 2.49
CA TRP A 135 -0.13 10.12 3.10
C TRP A 135 1.29 10.67 2.96
N PHE A 136 1.61 11.30 1.83
CA PHE A 136 2.97 11.77 1.52
C PHE A 136 3.14 13.30 1.52
N PHE A 137 2.06 14.09 1.35
CA PHE A 137 2.14 15.55 1.11
C PHE A 137 1.24 16.35 2.06
#